data_AF-A0A924ZXR0-F1
#
_entry.id   AF-A0A924ZXR0-F1
#
_cell.length_a   1.000
_cell.length_b   1.000
_cell.length_c   1.000
_cell.angle_alpha   90.00
_cell.angle_beta   90.00
_cell.angle_gamma   90.00
#
_symmetry.space_group_name_H-M   'P 1'
#
loop_
_entity.id
_entity.type
_entity.pdbx_description
1 polymer ?
#
loop_
_entity_poly.entity_id
_entity_poly.type
_entity_poly.pdbx_seq_one_letter_code
_entity_poly.pdbx_strand_id
1 'polypeptide(L)'
;MTYLEKAFLPLFVFIATISGLAFGSMIPILFLVIPVLTMPFLMYSYTQMYKYRYRLLTEDEPVIDLAHFSTQIIGAEDNRNFIKYSFDHQYNVIDDDQLAPQRQITDLTNRELPELTDAMPSNGSATQSFTAVGARQWLYRFHFKSVSAEFNAIGVGTEPKEAFAVAKQVLQRQIREWHIVRQTDENYVGEANTELLQNLPDLSQLHVGRDLNDHIGAATAENNLETIVEADRSLMQQGKVKSPTVLIVEDDPDVAMATESIFKQLGCKTILSDGHDGASHKMSFQDVDFIVLDWMLGDNLSADQLVKKSTRIIDAYKDLRSKFHNQHAKVITYSALDRSKVQLPQSDYFDHLDHWQKPVNYTELTKRASDLLVANGY
;
A
#
# COMPACT_ATOMS: atom_id res chain seq x y z
N MET A 1 5.30 -17.17 -3.73
CA MET A 1 5.25 -18.53 -4.30
C MET A 1 6.64 -19.21 -4.40
N THR A 2 7.74 -18.52 -4.15
CA THR A 2 9.11 -18.93 -4.56
C THR A 2 9.87 -19.85 -3.60
N TYR A 3 9.52 -19.90 -2.30
CA TYR A 3 10.23 -20.73 -1.32
C TYR A 3 9.83 -22.21 -1.33
N LEU A 4 8.56 -22.50 -1.62
CA LEU A 4 8.08 -23.89 -1.65
C LEU A 4 8.67 -24.65 -2.84
N GLU A 5 8.73 -24.02 -4.02
CA GLU A 5 9.26 -24.66 -5.24
C GLU A 5 10.75 -24.99 -5.14
N LYS A 6 11.55 -24.09 -4.55
CA LYS A 6 13.01 -24.28 -4.43
C LYS A 6 13.38 -25.43 -3.47
N ALA A 7 12.57 -25.71 -2.45
CA ALA A 7 12.82 -26.80 -1.52
C ALA A 7 12.21 -28.14 -1.97
N PHE A 8 11.08 -28.12 -2.69
CA PHE A 8 10.36 -29.34 -3.04
C PHE A 8 10.96 -30.05 -4.24
N LEU A 9 11.45 -29.30 -5.23
CA LEU A 9 11.98 -29.88 -6.48
C LEU A 9 13.23 -30.76 -6.25
N PRO A 10 14.23 -30.35 -5.45
CA PRO A 10 15.42 -31.18 -5.21
C PRO A 10 15.08 -32.47 -4.44
N LEU A 11 14.18 -32.36 -3.45
CA LEU A 11 13.74 -33.51 -2.65
C LEU A 11 12.96 -34.52 -3.49
N PHE A 12 12.10 -34.02 -4.38
CA PHE A 12 11.33 -34.87 -5.30
C PHE A 12 12.23 -35.61 -6.28
N VAL A 13 13.20 -34.93 -6.89
CA VAL A 13 14.17 -35.55 -7.82
C VAL A 13 15.01 -36.60 -7.10
N PHE A 14 15.43 -36.32 -5.87
CA PHE A 14 16.21 -37.27 -5.06
C PHE A 14 15.44 -38.56 -4.76
N ILE A 15 14.18 -38.45 -4.32
CA ILE A 15 13.31 -39.60 -4.02
C ILE A 15 12.99 -40.39 -5.30
N ALA A 16 12.69 -39.71 -6.41
CA ALA A 16 12.41 -40.36 -7.69
C ALA A 16 13.62 -41.17 -8.21
N THR A 17 14.84 -40.65 -8.02
CA THR A 17 16.08 -41.31 -8.44
C THR A 17 16.35 -42.58 -7.62
N ILE A 18 16.19 -42.52 -6.30
CA ILE A 18 16.37 -43.69 -5.42
C ILE A 18 15.30 -44.76 -5.71
N SER A 19 14.05 -44.34 -5.94
CA SER A 19 12.93 -45.25 -6.17
C SER A 19 13.04 -46.00 -7.51
N GLY A 20 13.53 -45.32 -8.56
CA GLY A 20 13.74 -45.92 -9.88
C GLY A 20 14.89 -46.95 -9.92
N LEU A 21 15.87 -46.84 -9.03
CA LEU A 21 16.99 -47.79 -8.92
C LEU A 21 16.62 -49.05 -8.11
N ALA A 22 15.78 -48.93 -7.08
CA ALA A 22 15.50 -50.01 -6.14
C ALA A 22 14.34 -50.93 -6.56
N PHE A 23 13.37 -50.43 -7.33
CA PHE A 23 12.16 -51.17 -7.65
C PHE A 23 11.78 -50.94 -9.11
N GLY A 24 12.03 -51.94 -9.96
CA GLY A 24 11.81 -51.86 -11.41
C GLY A 24 10.44 -51.28 -11.80
N SER A 25 10.45 -50.56 -12.94
CA SER A 25 9.43 -49.85 -13.76
C SER A 25 7.98 -49.58 -13.31
N MET A 26 7.43 -50.23 -12.29
CA MET A 26 6.05 -50.03 -11.80
C MET A 26 5.93 -48.97 -10.70
N ILE A 27 6.96 -48.77 -9.87
CA ILE A 27 6.94 -47.79 -8.77
C ILE A 27 6.99 -46.32 -9.26
N PRO A 28 7.71 -45.95 -10.33
CA PRO A 28 7.78 -44.55 -10.78
C PRO A 28 6.42 -43.95 -11.17
N ILE A 29 5.49 -44.78 -11.68
CA ILE A 29 4.16 -44.32 -12.10
C ILE A 29 3.31 -43.94 -10.88
N LEU A 30 3.37 -44.71 -9.80
CA LEU A 30 2.67 -44.39 -8.55
C LEU A 30 3.18 -43.08 -7.93
N PHE A 31 4.49 -42.80 -8.00
CA PHE A 31 5.07 -41.54 -7.52
C PHE A 31 4.70 -40.31 -8.38
N LEU A 32 4.33 -40.49 -9.64
CA LEU A 32 3.80 -39.42 -10.49
C LEU A 32 2.30 -39.21 -10.28
N VAL A 33 1.53 -40.29 -10.11
CA VAL A 33 0.07 -40.24 -10.05
C VAL A 33 -0.42 -39.80 -8.66
N ILE A 34 0.23 -40.23 -7.57
CA ILE A 34 -0.21 -39.91 -6.21
C ILE A 34 -0.17 -38.39 -5.91
N PRO A 35 0.90 -37.63 -6.24
CA PRO A 35 0.92 -36.18 -6.04
C PRO A 35 -0.18 -35.44 -6.83
N VAL A 36 -0.44 -35.88 -8.06
CA VAL A 36 -1.48 -35.30 -8.92
C VAL A 36 -2.88 -35.56 -8.35
N LEU A 37 -3.14 -36.76 -7.84
CA LEU A 37 -4.42 -37.11 -7.23
C LEU A 37 -4.61 -36.52 -5.82
N THR A 38 -3.52 -36.27 -5.08
CA THR A 38 -3.59 -35.69 -3.72
C THR A 38 -3.59 -34.17 -3.70
N MET A 39 -3.11 -33.51 -4.77
CA MET A 39 -3.10 -32.05 -4.94
C MET A 39 -4.46 -31.38 -4.71
N PRO A 40 -5.59 -31.86 -5.31
CA PRO A 40 -6.91 -31.27 -5.08
C PRO A 40 -7.33 -31.33 -3.60
N PHE A 41 -7.01 -32.41 -2.89
CA PHE A 41 -7.32 -32.56 -1.47
C PHE A 41 -6.47 -31.64 -0.59
N LEU A 42 -5.17 -31.49 -0.91
CA LEU A 42 -4.28 -30.55 -0.23
C LEU A 42 -4.70 -29.10 -0.46
N MET A 43 -5.05 -28.72 -1.70
CA MET A 43 -5.57 -27.38 -2.01
C MET A 43 -6.91 -27.11 -1.32
N TYR A 44 -7.81 -28.10 -1.29
CA TYR A 44 -9.07 -27.99 -0.55
C TYR A 44 -8.82 -27.80 0.95
N SER A 45 -7.96 -28.62 1.56
CA SER A 45 -7.62 -28.52 2.97
C SER A 45 -6.94 -27.19 3.32
N TYR A 46 -6.02 -26.74 2.48
CA TYR A 46 -5.37 -25.43 2.60
C TYR A 46 -6.40 -24.29 2.52
N THR A 47 -7.33 -24.37 1.56
CA THR A 47 -8.42 -23.38 1.41
C THR A 47 -9.35 -23.36 2.63
N GLN A 48 -9.69 -24.52 3.19
CA GLN A 48 -10.51 -24.60 4.40
C GLN A 48 -9.78 -24.04 5.62
N MET A 49 -8.48 -24.33 5.76
CA MET A 49 -7.66 -23.77 6.84
C MET A 49 -7.56 -22.24 6.72
N TYR A 50 -7.41 -21.72 5.50
CA TYR A 50 -7.41 -20.28 5.23
C TYR A 50 -8.77 -19.66 5.58
N LYS A 51 -9.89 -20.26 5.15
CA LYS A 51 -11.24 -19.81 5.51
C LYS A 51 -11.48 -19.81 7.02
N TYR A 52 -11.02 -20.85 7.72
CA TYR A 52 -11.14 -20.95 9.18
C TYR A 52 -10.32 -19.86 9.89
N ARG A 53 -9.08 -19.63 9.45
CA ARG A 53 -8.20 -18.61 10.02
C ARG A 53 -8.73 -17.20 9.79
N TYR A 54 -9.33 -16.94 8.64
CA TYR A 54 -10.00 -15.65 8.35
C TYR A 54 -11.33 -15.51 9.08
N ARG A 55 -12.08 -16.60 9.29
CA ARG A 55 -13.29 -16.58 10.12
C ARG A 55 -12.97 -16.20 11.57
N LEU A 56 -11.89 -16.75 12.13
CA LEU A 56 -11.42 -16.38 13.48
C LEU A 56 -10.95 -14.93 13.59
N LEU A 57 -10.49 -14.30 12.51
CA LEU A 57 -10.11 -12.89 12.48
C LEU A 57 -11.32 -11.95 12.34
N THR A 58 -12.50 -12.49 12.01
CA THR A 58 -13.75 -11.73 11.84
C THR A 58 -14.76 -11.93 12.98
N GLU A 59 -14.50 -12.83 13.93
CA GLU A 59 -15.45 -13.20 14.99
C GLU A 59 -15.36 -12.35 16.27
N ASP A 60 -14.54 -11.28 16.31
CA ASP A 60 -14.52 -10.31 17.43
C ASP A 60 -15.58 -9.20 17.33
N GLU A 61 -16.56 -9.30 16.41
CA GLU A 61 -17.75 -8.43 16.43
C GLU A 61 -19.06 -9.23 16.31
N PRO A 62 -20.09 -8.90 17.11
CA PRO A 62 -21.37 -9.60 17.08
C PRO A 62 -22.15 -9.24 15.81
N VAL A 63 -22.39 -10.23 14.95
CA VAL A 63 -23.31 -10.11 13.82
C VAL A 63 -24.73 -10.46 14.28
N ILE A 64 -25.65 -9.50 14.16
CA ILE A 64 -27.09 -9.69 14.38
C ILE A 64 -27.65 -10.50 13.20
N ASP A 65 -28.21 -11.68 13.51
CA ASP A 65 -28.85 -12.57 12.55
C ASP A 65 -30.27 -12.07 12.22
N LEU A 66 -30.53 -11.81 10.93
CA LEU A 66 -31.77 -11.24 10.40
C LEU A 66 -32.46 -12.18 9.39
N ALA A 67 -32.43 -13.50 9.63
CA ALA A 67 -33.10 -14.45 8.77
C ALA A 67 -34.17 -15.26 9.50
N HIS A 68 -35.37 -14.70 9.74
CA HIS A 68 -36.60 -15.49 9.95
C HIS A 68 -37.84 -14.67 9.49
N PHE A 69 -38.20 -14.79 8.21
CA PHE A 69 -39.55 -14.45 7.74
C PHE A 69 -40.19 -15.73 7.21
N SER A 70 -41.15 -16.28 7.96
CA SER A 70 -42.07 -17.30 7.47
C SER A 70 -43.44 -16.67 7.24
N THR A 71 -43.92 -16.74 6.01
CA THR A 71 -45.29 -16.37 5.65
C THR A 71 -46.20 -17.58 5.84
N GLN A 72 -47.19 -17.48 6.73
CA GLN A 72 -48.37 -18.35 6.70
C GLN A 72 -49.60 -17.50 6.39
N ILE A 73 -50.33 -17.93 5.35
CA ILE A 73 -51.65 -17.42 4.99
C ILE A 73 -52.66 -18.39 5.59
N ILE A 74 -53.55 -17.91 6.46
CA ILE A 74 -54.73 -18.67 6.88
C ILE A 74 -55.98 -17.80 6.65
N GLY A 75 -56.77 -18.21 5.65
CA GLY A 75 -58.23 -18.25 5.72
C GLY A 75 -59.03 -16.94 5.59
N ALA A 76 -60.00 -16.95 4.69
CA ALA A 76 -60.99 -15.90 4.48
C ALA A 76 -62.33 -16.30 5.11
N GLU A 77 -62.98 -15.35 5.81
CA GLU A 77 -64.41 -15.41 6.09
C GLU A 77 -65.03 -14.00 6.09
N ASP A 78 -66.18 -13.88 5.43
CA ASP A 78 -67.11 -12.75 5.43
C ASP A 78 -66.66 -11.37 4.92
N ASN A 79 -66.47 -11.29 3.60
CA ASN A 79 -66.86 -10.22 2.65
C ASN A 79 -66.94 -8.74 3.11
N ARG A 80 -66.14 -8.32 4.10
CA ARG A 80 -65.96 -6.93 4.53
C ARG A 80 -64.50 -6.72 4.90
N ASN A 81 -63.79 -5.93 4.09
CA ASN A 81 -62.41 -5.52 4.39
C ASN A 81 -62.41 -4.50 5.54
N PHE A 82 -62.21 -4.98 6.76
CA PHE A 82 -61.75 -4.17 7.89
C PHE A 82 -60.32 -4.57 8.21
N ILE A 83 -59.34 -3.74 7.83
CA ILE A 83 -57.98 -3.92 8.36
C ILE A 83 -57.93 -3.21 9.71
N LYS A 84 -58.08 -3.98 10.79
CA LYS A 84 -57.67 -3.53 12.12
C LYS A 84 -56.17 -3.77 12.23
N TYR A 85 -55.39 -2.72 12.00
CA TYR A 85 -53.99 -2.73 12.38
C TYR A 85 -53.91 -2.55 13.90
N SER A 86 -53.72 -3.63 14.65
CA SER A 86 -53.13 -3.53 15.98
C SER A 86 -51.62 -3.56 15.81
N PHE A 87 -51.02 -2.39 15.71
CA PHE A 87 -49.58 -2.24 15.77
C PHE A 87 -49.17 -2.14 17.23
N ASP A 88 -48.57 -3.21 17.75
CA ASP A 88 -47.63 -3.08 18.85
C ASP A 88 -46.31 -2.59 18.22
N HIS A 89 -46.29 -1.31 17.87
CA HIS A 89 -45.10 -0.64 17.33
C HIS A 89 -44.31 -0.07 18.49
N GLN A 90 -43.26 -0.78 18.90
CA GLN A 90 -42.07 -0.08 19.35
C GLN A 90 -41.55 0.72 18.15
N TYR A 91 -41.91 2.00 18.09
CA TYR A 91 -41.22 2.95 17.22
C TYR A 91 -39.78 3.04 17.75
N ASN A 92 -38.86 2.37 17.08
CA ASN A 92 -37.47 2.83 17.12
C ASN A 92 -37.48 4.22 16.51
N VAL A 93 -37.39 5.24 17.36
CA VAL A 93 -37.06 6.60 16.94
C VAL A 93 -35.66 6.50 16.34
N ILE A 94 -35.59 6.30 15.03
CA ILE A 94 -34.34 6.44 14.29
C ILE A 94 -34.04 7.93 14.34
N ASP A 95 -33.05 8.29 15.16
CA ASP A 95 -32.56 9.65 15.28
C ASP A 95 -32.21 10.18 13.88
N ASP A 96 -32.63 11.40 13.54
CA ASP A 96 -32.44 11.98 12.19
C ASP A 96 -30.93 12.05 11.84
N ASP A 97 -30.09 12.10 12.88
CA ASP A 97 -28.62 12.04 12.80
C ASP A 97 -28.09 10.69 12.23
N GLN A 98 -28.79 9.56 12.42
CA GLN A 98 -28.38 8.27 11.85
C GLN A 98 -28.77 8.10 10.37
N LEU A 99 -29.71 8.90 9.87
CA LEU A 99 -30.12 8.88 8.46
C LEU A 99 -29.17 9.68 7.57
N ALA A 100 -28.42 10.63 8.12
CA ALA A 100 -27.51 11.47 7.34
C ALA A 100 -26.41 10.66 6.61
N PRO A 101 -25.67 9.73 7.25
CA PRO A 101 -24.64 8.94 6.55
C PRO A 101 -25.22 8.03 5.45
N GLN A 102 -26.37 7.40 5.69
CA GLN A 102 -27.01 6.50 4.71
C GLN A 102 -27.50 7.26 3.48
N ARG A 103 -28.06 8.47 3.66
CA ARG A 103 -28.41 9.35 2.54
C ARG A 103 -27.18 9.77 1.73
N GLN A 104 -26.08 10.13 2.41
CA GLN A 104 -24.81 10.45 1.73
C GLN A 104 -24.29 9.26 0.91
N ILE A 105 -24.23 8.05 1.49
CA ILE A 105 -23.77 6.84 0.80
C ILE A 105 -24.63 6.55 -0.44
N THR A 106 -25.95 6.72 -0.31
CA THR A 106 -26.91 6.52 -1.40
C THR A 106 -26.68 7.53 -2.53
N ASP A 107 -26.51 8.81 -2.22
CA ASP A 107 -26.23 9.85 -3.21
C ASP A 107 -24.90 9.61 -3.94
N LEU A 108 -23.83 9.31 -3.20
CA LEU A 108 -22.51 8.99 -3.77
C LEU A 108 -22.56 7.77 -4.69
N THR A 109 -23.25 6.71 -4.27
CA THR A 109 -23.38 5.46 -5.03
C THR A 109 -24.18 5.66 -6.30
N ASN A 110 -25.25 6.46 -6.26
CA ASN A 110 -26.16 6.62 -7.39
C ASN A 110 -25.70 7.68 -8.39
N ARG A 111 -24.87 8.64 -7.97
CA ARG A 111 -24.52 9.80 -8.78
C ARG A 111 -23.04 9.85 -9.16
N GLU A 112 -22.13 9.75 -8.20
CA GLU A 112 -20.71 9.97 -8.45
C GLU A 112 -19.96 8.72 -8.89
N LEU A 113 -20.37 7.54 -8.41
CA LEU A 113 -19.74 6.28 -8.77
C LEU A 113 -19.92 5.91 -10.25
N PRO A 114 -21.10 6.07 -10.88
CA PRO A 114 -21.28 5.75 -12.29
C PRO A 114 -20.32 6.51 -13.20
N GLU A 115 -20.07 7.80 -12.91
CA GLU A 115 -19.11 8.63 -13.66
C GLU A 115 -17.69 8.06 -13.61
N LEU A 116 -17.27 7.49 -12.47
CA LEU A 116 -15.96 6.86 -12.32
C LEU A 116 -15.90 5.53 -13.06
N THR A 117 -16.94 4.70 -12.97
CA THR A 117 -16.99 3.42 -13.66
C THR A 117 -17.08 3.57 -15.17
N ASP A 118 -17.73 4.64 -15.66
CA ASP A 118 -17.81 4.94 -17.10
C ASP A 118 -16.44 5.37 -17.68
N ALA A 119 -15.55 5.90 -16.85
CA ALA A 119 -14.19 6.27 -17.23
C ALA A 119 -13.19 5.08 -17.21
N MET A 120 -13.60 3.94 -16.65
CA MET A 120 -12.82 2.71 -16.55
C MET A 120 -12.94 1.85 -17.83
N PRO A 121 -12.05 0.85 -18.05
CA PRO A 121 -12.16 -0.05 -19.18
C PRO A 121 -13.50 -0.78 -19.21
N SER A 122 -14.00 -1.07 -20.41
CA SER A 122 -15.19 -1.90 -20.58
C SER A 122 -14.96 -3.34 -20.08
N ASN A 123 -16.06 -4.05 -19.79
CA ASN A 123 -16.07 -5.45 -19.33
C ASN A 123 -15.41 -5.71 -17.97
N GLY A 124 -15.28 -4.69 -17.12
CA GLY A 124 -14.86 -4.89 -15.74
C GLY A 124 -16.01 -5.01 -14.74
N SER A 125 -15.69 -5.50 -13.55
CA SER A 125 -16.59 -5.56 -12.40
C SER A 125 -16.06 -4.69 -11.27
N ALA A 126 -16.91 -3.80 -10.77
CA ALA A 126 -16.62 -2.98 -9.60
C ALA A 126 -17.25 -3.59 -8.34
N THR A 127 -16.51 -3.58 -7.24
CA THR A 127 -17.03 -3.81 -5.89
C THR A 127 -16.67 -2.61 -5.03
N GLN A 128 -17.58 -2.25 -4.13
CA GLN A 128 -17.36 -1.15 -3.20
C GLN A 128 -17.99 -1.44 -1.84
N SER A 129 -17.42 -0.87 -0.79
CA SER A 129 -18.00 -0.90 0.54
C SER A 129 -17.71 0.38 1.32
N PHE A 130 -18.70 0.81 2.10
CA PHE A 130 -18.54 1.77 3.17
C PHE A 130 -18.58 1.02 4.49
N THR A 131 -17.62 1.30 5.37
CA THR A 131 -17.55 0.69 6.70
C THR A 131 -17.32 1.81 7.72
N ALA A 132 -18.20 1.91 8.70
CA ALA A 132 -17.94 2.75 9.87
C ALA A 132 -16.86 2.07 10.72
N VAL A 133 -15.79 2.80 11.04
CA VAL A 133 -14.69 2.34 11.89
C VAL A 133 -14.79 3.10 13.21
N GLY A 134 -15.58 2.57 14.14
CA GLY A 134 -15.92 3.29 15.37
C GLY A 134 -16.89 4.47 15.15
N ALA A 135 -16.92 5.41 16.10
CA ALA A 135 -17.97 6.43 16.16
C ALA A 135 -17.76 7.65 15.23
N ARG A 136 -16.54 7.87 14.70
CA ARG A 136 -16.16 9.12 14.02
C ARG A 136 -15.35 8.92 12.75
N GLN A 137 -15.29 7.70 12.23
CA GLN A 137 -14.45 7.40 11.10
C GLN A 137 -15.19 6.47 10.15
N TRP A 138 -14.99 6.74 8.87
CA TRP A 138 -15.53 6.00 7.75
C TRP A 138 -14.39 5.55 6.86
N LEU A 139 -14.50 4.31 6.42
CA LEU A 139 -13.62 3.68 5.47
C LEU A 139 -14.43 3.39 4.21
N TYR A 140 -13.95 3.88 3.08
CA TYR A 140 -14.46 3.51 1.77
C TYR A 140 -13.43 2.66 1.04
N ARG A 141 -13.86 1.50 0.53
CA ARG A 141 -13.03 0.61 -0.29
C ARG A 141 -13.68 0.49 -1.65
N PHE A 142 -12.87 0.62 -2.70
CA PHE A 142 -13.26 0.38 -4.07
C PHE A 142 -12.24 -0.53 -4.74
N HIS A 143 -12.75 -1.55 -5.41
CA HIS A 143 -11.96 -2.46 -6.23
C HIS A 143 -12.66 -2.66 -7.57
N PHE A 144 -11.93 -2.43 -8.64
CA PHE A 144 -12.38 -2.72 -10.00
C PHE A 144 -11.41 -3.66 -10.67
N LYS A 145 -11.94 -4.66 -11.37
CA LYS A 145 -11.15 -5.62 -12.14
C LYS A 145 -11.74 -5.83 -13.51
N SER A 146 -10.90 -5.73 -14.53
CA SER A 146 -11.21 -6.05 -15.93
C SER A 146 -10.11 -6.94 -16.51
N VAL A 147 -10.25 -7.33 -17.79
CA VAL A 147 -9.20 -8.06 -18.52
C VAL A 147 -7.94 -7.22 -18.71
N SER A 148 -8.08 -5.89 -18.80
CA SER A 148 -7.00 -4.96 -19.18
C SER A 148 -6.48 -4.07 -18.05
N ALA A 149 -7.12 -4.09 -16.89
CA ALA A 149 -6.75 -3.24 -15.76
C ALA A 149 -7.36 -3.74 -14.46
N GLU A 150 -6.67 -3.47 -13.35
CA GLU A 150 -7.18 -3.58 -12.00
C GLU A 150 -6.95 -2.26 -11.26
N PHE A 151 -7.98 -1.71 -10.62
CA PHE A 151 -7.91 -0.48 -9.82
C PHE A 151 -8.29 -0.76 -8.38
N ASN A 152 -7.56 -0.16 -7.45
CA ASN A 152 -7.78 -0.30 -6.03
C ASN A 152 -7.67 1.06 -5.35
N ALA A 153 -8.69 1.44 -4.59
CA ALA A 153 -8.64 2.66 -3.80
C ALA A 153 -9.26 2.46 -2.42
N ILE A 154 -8.61 3.06 -1.44
CA ILE A 154 -9.08 3.10 -0.06
C ILE A 154 -9.07 4.56 0.37
N GLY A 155 -10.18 5.02 0.91
CA GLY A 155 -10.31 6.36 1.46
C GLY A 155 -10.81 6.31 2.89
N VAL A 156 -10.30 7.21 3.71
CA VAL A 156 -10.62 7.32 5.13
C VAL A 156 -11.04 8.76 5.40
N GLY A 157 -12.11 8.95 6.17
CA GLY A 157 -12.62 10.27 6.51
C GLY A 157 -13.49 10.23 7.76
N THR A 158 -13.85 11.40 8.27
CA THR A 158 -14.76 11.55 9.40
C THR A 158 -16.23 11.34 9.01
N GLU A 159 -16.53 11.51 7.72
CA GLU A 159 -17.83 11.26 7.10
C GLU A 159 -17.70 10.39 5.84
N PRO A 160 -18.76 9.68 5.40
CA PRO A 160 -18.74 8.90 4.16
C PRO A 160 -18.28 9.69 2.93
N LYS A 161 -18.72 10.94 2.80
CA LYS A 161 -18.33 11.82 1.69
C LYS A 161 -16.84 12.13 1.65
N GLU A 162 -16.22 12.33 2.82
CA GLU A 162 -14.79 12.59 2.92
C GLU A 162 -13.99 11.33 2.56
N ALA A 163 -14.36 10.17 3.11
CA ALA A 163 -13.74 8.89 2.78
C ALA A 163 -13.83 8.60 1.27
N PHE A 164 -15.00 8.83 0.67
CA PHE A 164 -15.19 8.69 -0.77
C PHE A 164 -14.34 9.68 -1.58
N ALA A 165 -14.29 10.96 -1.18
CA ALA A 165 -13.52 11.99 -1.90
C ALA A 165 -12.02 11.64 -1.98
N VAL A 166 -11.46 11.11 -0.88
CA VAL A 166 -10.06 10.64 -0.85
C VAL A 166 -9.85 9.49 -1.84
N ALA A 167 -10.71 8.46 -1.79
CA ALA A 167 -10.61 7.33 -2.72
C ALA A 167 -10.82 7.75 -4.18
N LYS A 168 -11.75 8.68 -4.43
CA LYS A 168 -12.04 9.21 -5.77
C LYS A 168 -10.82 9.88 -6.39
N GLN A 169 -10.05 10.65 -5.62
CA GLN A 169 -8.80 11.26 -6.12
C GLN A 169 -7.78 10.19 -6.54
N VAL A 170 -7.63 9.13 -5.74
CA VAL A 170 -6.74 8.00 -6.05
C VAL A 170 -7.20 7.30 -7.34
N LEU A 171 -8.50 7.00 -7.47
CA LEU A 171 -9.06 6.37 -8.66
C LEU A 171 -8.88 7.24 -9.91
N GLN A 172 -9.19 8.54 -9.83
CA GLN A 172 -9.02 9.45 -10.96
C GLN A 172 -7.58 9.51 -11.46
N ARG A 173 -6.60 9.47 -10.54
CA ARG A 173 -5.19 9.39 -10.88
C ARG A 173 -4.86 8.06 -11.57
N GLN A 174 -5.25 6.92 -11.00
CA GLN A 174 -4.98 5.61 -11.60
C GLN A 174 -5.62 5.45 -13.00
N ILE A 175 -6.87 5.92 -13.17
CA ILE A 175 -7.57 5.91 -14.46
C ILE A 175 -6.82 6.76 -15.49
N ARG A 176 -6.38 7.97 -15.10
CA ARG A 176 -5.61 8.85 -15.98
C ARG A 176 -4.29 8.21 -16.40
N GLU A 177 -3.54 7.67 -15.45
CA GLU A 177 -2.27 6.97 -15.70
C GLU A 177 -2.48 5.80 -16.67
N TRP A 178 -3.53 4.98 -16.45
CA TRP A 178 -3.86 3.89 -17.35
C TRP A 178 -4.19 4.34 -18.77
N HIS A 179 -4.99 5.40 -18.94
CA HIS A 179 -5.30 5.95 -20.27
C HIS A 179 -4.05 6.46 -20.99
N ILE A 180 -3.11 7.08 -20.26
CA ILE A 180 -1.83 7.56 -20.83
C ILE A 180 -1.00 6.38 -21.31
N VAL A 181 -0.80 5.35 -20.47
CA VAL A 181 0.05 4.20 -20.84
C VAL A 181 -0.58 3.41 -21.98
N ARG A 182 -1.91 3.23 -21.98
CA ARG A 182 -2.61 2.50 -23.03
C ARG A 182 -2.51 3.18 -24.41
N GLN A 183 -2.38 4.51 -24.47
CA GLN A 183 -2.12 5.21 -25.73
C GLN A 183 -0.74 4.88 -26.31
N THR A 184 0.22 4.48 -25.46
CA THR A 184 1.58 4.13 -25.87
C THR A 184 1.79 2.63 -26.08
N ASP A 185 1.04 1.79 -25.37
CA ASP A 185 1.08 0.34 -25.47
C ASP A 185 -0.34 -0.24 -25.36
N GLU A 186 -0.89 -0.70 -26.49
CA GLU A 186 -2.23 -1.27 -26.55
C GLU A 186 -2.38 -2.57 -25.73
N ASN A 187 -1.26 -3.24 -25.43
CA ASN A 187 -1.24 -4.48 -24.66
C ASN A 187 -0.96 -4.27 -23.16
N TYR A 188 -0.84 -3.02 -22.71
CA TYR A 188 -0.60 -2.74 -21.30
C TYR A 188 -1.75 -3.25 -20.42
N VAL A 189 -1.41 -4.16 -19.50
CA VAL A 189 -2.30 -4.61 -18.44
C VAL A 189 -2.00 -3.77 -17.21
N GLY A 190 -2.93 -2.88 -16.84
CA GLY A 190 -2.76 -2.03 -15.66
C GLY A 190 -2.74 -2.86 -14.38
N GLU A 191 -1.60 -2.92 -13.70
CA GLU A 191 -1.50 -3.54 -12.37
C GLU A 191 -2.00 -2.58 -11.29
N ALA A 192 -2.73 -3.12 -10.31
CA ALA A 192 -3.30 -2.32 -9.25
C ALA A 192 -2.25 -1.87 -8.23
N ASN A 193 -1.88 -0.60 -8.26
CA ASN A 193 -1.11 0.01 -7.19
C ASN A 193 -2.03 0.30 -6.00
N THR A 194 -2.01 -0.59 -5.01
CA THR A 194 -2.66 -0.34 -3.72
C THR A 194 -1.77 0.60 -2.90
N GLU A 195 -1.78 1.90 -3.21
CA GLU A 195 -1.13 2.91 -2.37
C GLU A 195 -1.84 2.94 -1.00
N LEU A 196 -1.29 2.23 -0.02
CA LEU A 196 -1.68 2.30 1.39
C LEU A 196 -1.20 3.63 1.97
N LEU A 197 -2.14 4.55 2.21
CA LEU A 197 -1.93 5.78 2.97
C LEU A 197 -1.67 5.44 4.46
N GLN A 198 -0.41 5.14 4.81
CA GLN A 198 0.07 5.11 6.20
C GLN A 198 0.38 6.52 6.76
N ASN A 199 -0.01 7.60 6.07
CA ASN A 199 0.28 8.98 6.44
C ASN A 199 -0.95 9.73 6.99
N LEU A 200 -1.72 9.11 7.88
CA LEU A 200 -2.58 9.87 8.80
C LEU A 200 -1.75 10.21 10.05
N PRO A 201 -1.66 11.47 10.49
CA PRO A 201 -1.00 11.80 11.75
C PRO A 201 -1.66 11.03 12.88
N ASP A 202 -0.85 10.56 13.83
CA ASP A 202 -1.31 9.97 15.08
C ASP A 202 -2.18 11.00 15.83
N LEU A 203 -3.50 10.80 15.79
CA LEU A 203 -4.50 11.70 16.37
C LEU A 203 -4.59 11.59 17.90
N SER A 204 -3.73 10.79 18.54
CA SER A 204 -3.56 10.80 20.00
C SER A 204 -3.04 12.15 20.54
N GLN A 205 -2.54 13.05 19.69
CA GLN A 205 -1.99 14.36 20.11
C GLN A 205 -2.99 15.52 20.16
N LEU A 206 -4.29 15.27 20.00
CA LEU A 206 -5.33 16.31 20.08
C LEU A 206 -6.16 16.17 21.36
N HIS A 207 -5.55 16.39 22.53
CA HIS A 207 -6.10 17.19 23.65
C HIS A 207 -5.18 17.24 24.90
N VAL A 208 -5.20 18.43 25.52
CA VAL A 208 -4.73 18.82 26.88
C VAL A 208 -3.27 19.25 27.02
N GLY A 209 -3.07 20.57 27.08
CA GLY A 209 -1.88 21.16 27.69
C GLY A 209 -1.99 21.28 29.21
N ARG A 210 -0.85 21.14 29.91
CA ARG A 210 -0.43 21.93 31.08
C ARG A 210 0.90 21.39 31.61
N ASP A 211 1.83 22.32 31.87
CA ASP A 211 2.95 22.32 32.82
C ASP A 211 3.71 21.01 33.09
N LEU A 212 5.03 21.00 32.87
CA LEU A 212 5.99 21.03 33.98
C LEU A 212 7.44 21.25 33.52
N ASN A 213 8.12 22.10 34.29
CA ASN A 213 9.55 22.36 34.31
C ASN A 213 10.31 21.29 35.12
N ASP A 214 11.63 21.28 34.90
CA ASP A 214 12.71 20.74 35.74
C ASP A 214 12.96 19.22 35.75
N HIS A 215 14.06 18.79 35.12
CA HIS A 215 15.22 18.15 35.78
C HIS A 215 16.25 17.67 34.73
N ILE A 216 17.38 18.37 34.59
CA ILE A 216 18.58 17.87 33.89
C ILE A 216 19.54 17.32 34.95
N GLY A 217 19.79 16.01 34.90
CA GLY A 217 20.77 15.33 35.73
C GLY A 217 21.50 14.23 34.96
N ALA A 218 22.77 14.51 34.63
CA ALA A 218 23.89 13.60 34.36
C ALA A 218 23.66 12.37 33.46
N ALA A 219 23.94 12.50 32.17
CA ALA A 219 24.06 11.39 31.22
C ALA A 219 25.51 10.87 31.14
N THR A 220 25.67 9.57 31.38
CA THR A 220 26.83 8.77 30.98
C THR A 220 26.79 8.48 29.46
N ALA A 221 27.98 8.30 28.87
CA ALA A 221 28.29 8.41 27.43
C ALA A 221 27.66 7.38 26.46
N GLU A 222 26.58 6.69 26.83
CA GLU A 222 25.85 5.75 25.95
C GLU A 222 24.48 6.28 25.48
N ASN A 223 24.01 7.44 25.97
CA ASN A 223 22.70 8.03 25.65
C ASN A 223 22.72 9.13 24.56
N ASN A 224 23.81 9.28 23.80
CA ASN A 224 23.97 10.44 22.91
C ASN A 224 23.03 10.44 21.68
N LEU A 225 22.43 9.32 21.28
CA LEU A 225 21.54 9.32 20.10
C LEU A 225 20.18 9.97 20.38
N GLU A 226 19.55 9.64 21.52
CA GLU A 226 18.24 10.22 21.88
C GLU A 226 18.34 11.72 22.12
N THR A 227 19.42 12.19 22.76
CA THR A 227 19.63 13.62 23.02
C THR A 227 19.90 14.41 21.74
N ILE A 228 20.59 13.83 20.74
CA ILE A 228 20.78 14.45 19.42
C ILE A 228 19.44 14.53 18.70
N VAL A 229 18.65 13.45 18.70
CA VAL A 229 17.33 13.41 18.07
C VAL A 229 16.35 14.38 18.72
N GLU A 230 16.34 14.52 20.05
CA GLU A 230 15.47 15.46 20.76
C GLU A 230 15.86 16.93 20.56
N ALA A 231 17.15 17.25 20.54
CA ALA A 231 17.63 18.60 20.25
C ALA A 231 17.28 19.04 18.81
N ASP A 232 17.39 18.12 17.85
CA ASP A 232 17.06 18.38 16.44
C ASP A 232 15.54 18.57 16.24
N ARG A 233 14.74 17.76 16.93
CA ARG A 233 13.26 17.87 16.94
C ARG A 233 12.77 19.20 17.50
N SER A 234 13.50 19.76 18.46
CA SER A 234 13.20 21.04 19.11
C SER A 234 13.43 22.24 18.19
N LEU A 235 14.43 22.16 17.30
CA LEU A 235 14.75 23.20 16.32
C LEU A 235 13.75 23.21 15.14
N MET A 236 13.28 22.03 14.71
CA MET A 236 12.28 21.92 13.64
C MET A 236 10.89 22.48 14.01
N GLN A 237 10.55 22.59 15.30
CA GLN A 237 9.23 23.08 15.73
C GLN A 237 9.08 24.62 15.71
N GLN A 238 10.15 25.39 15.54
CA GLN A 238 10.10 26.87 15.65
C GLN A 238 10.01 27.63 14.31
N GLY A 239 9.96 26.94 13.17
CA GLY A 239 9.62 27.50 11.86
C GLY A 239 8.88 26.45 11.03
N LYS A 240 8.01 26.84 10.09
CA LYS A 240 7.36 25.91 9.14
C LYS A 240 8.40 25.32 8.17
N VAL A 241 9.36 24.56 8.67
CA VAL A 241 10.31 23.82 7.84
C VAL A 241 9.53 22.69 7.17
N LYS A 242 9.51 22.70 5.83
CA LYS A 242 8.86 21.65 5.06
C LYS A 242 9.62 20.35 5.32
N SER A 243 8.95 19.35 5.90
CA SER A 243 9.50 18.00 6.04
C SER A 243 9.91 17.46 4.66
N PRO A 244 11.17 17.04 4.47
CA PRO A 244 11.65 16.55 3.18
C PRO A 244 10.98 15.23 2.82
N THR A 245 10.73 15.04 1.53
CA THR A 245 10.21 13.78 0.97
C THR A 245 11.36 12.95 0.40
N VAL A 246 11.49 11.71 0.88
CA VAL A 246 12.52 10.75 0.47
C VAL A 246 11.86 9.56 -0.22
N LEU A 247 12.24 9.31 -1.47
CA LEU A 247 11.88 8.08 -2.19
C LEU A 247 12.97 7.03 -1.98
N ILE A 248 12.60 5.88 -1.46
CA ILE A 248 13.50 4.73 -1.24
C ILE A 248 13.14 3.68 -2.29
N VAL A 249 14.12 3.33 -3.12
CA VAL A 249 14.00 2.31 -4.17
C VAL A 249 14.94 1.17 -3.83
N GLU A 250 14.38 0.08 -3.32
CA GLU A 250 15.12 -1.08 -2.78
C GLU A 250 14.22 -2.31 -2.89
N ASP A 251 14.73 -3.39 -3.48
CA ASP A 251 14.00 -4.64 -3.71
C ASP A 251 14.03 -5.57 -2.48
N ASP A 252 15.02 -5.43 -1.60
CA ASP A 252 15.02 -6.11 -0.30
C ASP A 252 14.12 -5.36 0.71
N PRO A 253 12.98 -5.96 1.15
CA PRO A 253 12.03 -5.29 2.02
C PRO A 253 12.62 -4.98 3.41
N ASP A 254 13.55 -5.78 3.91
CA ASP A 254 14.14 -5.56 5.24
C ASP A 254 15.07 -4.34 5.20
N VAL A 255 15.86 -4.20 4.12
CA VAL A 255 16.72 -3.04 3.89
C VAL A 255 15.89 -1.79 3.63
N ALA A 256 14.81 -1.91 2.85
CA ALA A 256 13.89 -0.81 2.57
C ALA A 256 13.24 -0.29 3.85
N MET A 257 12.70 -1.17 4.69
CA MET A 257 12.06 -0.82 5.96
C MET A 257 13.04 -0.24 6.98
N ALA A 258 14.26 -0.78 7.07
CA ALA A 258 15.29 -0.22 7.96
C ALA A 258 15.67 1.20 7.54
N THR A 259 15.88 1.42 6.24
CA THR A 259 16.18 2.74 5.67
C THR A 259 15.01 3.71 5.89
N GLU A 260 13.78 3.23 5.68
CA GLU A 260 12.56 4.02 5.91
C GLU A 260 12.44 4.50 7.35
N SER A 261 12.65 3.59 8.30
CA SER A 261 12.58 3.86 9.73
C SER A 261 13.54 4.99 10.14
N ILE A 262 14.76 4.99 9.59
CA ILE A 262 15.76 6.04 9.83
C ILE A 262 15.24 7.41 9.36
N PHE A 263 14.78 7.51 8.11
CA PHE A 263 14.31 8.80 7.58
C PHE A 263 13.03 9.27 8.28
N LYS A 264 12.12 8.37 8.65
CA LYS A 264 10.94 8.70 9.46
C LYS A 264 11.32 9.25 10.83
N GLN A 265 12.31 8.65 11.51
CA GLN A 265 12.83 9.13 12.79
C GLN A 265 13.45 10.53 12.69
N LEU A 266 14.11 10.82 11.56
CA LEU A 266 14.66 12.13 11.21
C LEU A 266 13.60 13.12 10.69
N GLY A 267 12.30 12.80 10.83
CA GLY A 267 11.21 13.72 10.50
C GLY A 267 10.91 13.86 9.01
N CYS A 268 11.40 12.96 8.15
CA CYS A 268 11.11 12.95 6.72
C CYS A 268 9.80 12.24 6.39
N LYS A 269 9.17 12.64 5.28
CA LYS A 269 8.14 11.83 4.61
C LYS A 269 8.83 10.80 3.72
N THR A 270 8.41 9.54 3.79
CA THR A 270 9.02 8.47 2.98
C THR A 270 8.03 7.91 1.97
N ILE A 271 8.55 7.51 0.81
CA ILE A 271 7.83 6.77 -0.23
C ILE A 271 8.67 5.53 -0.55
N LEU A 272 8.09 4.34 -0.52
CA LEU A 272 8.79 3.10 -0.85
C LEU A 272 8.50 2.65 -2.29
N SER A 273 9.49 2.05 -2.94
CA SER A 273 9.33 1.31 -4.19
C SER A 273 10.30 0.13 -4.23
N ASP A 274 9.84 -1.00 -4.74
CA ASP A 274 10.59 -2.26 -4.87
C ASP A 274 11.46 -2.35 -6.13
N GLY A 275 11.67 -1.22 -6.83
CA GLY A 275 12.43 -1.18 -8.07
C GLY A 275 11.72 -1.65 -9.34
N HIS A 276 10.54 -2.29 -9.27
CA HIS A 276 9.80 -2.69 -10.47
C HIS A 276 9.17 -1.48 -11.21
N ASP A 277 8.23 -1.72 -12.14
CA ASP A 277 7.73 -0.70 -13.07
C ASP A 277 7.25 0.61 -12.41
N GLY A 278 6.82 0.54 -11.15
CA GLY A 278 6.43 1.71 -10.35
C GLY A 278 7.57 2.67 -9.98
N ALA A 279 8.83 2.23 -9.89
CA ALA A 279 9.92 3.07 -9.39
C ALA A 279 10.23 4.22 -10.36
N SER A 280 10.32 3.94 -11.66
CA SER A 280 10.61 4.96 -12.67
C SER A 280 9.50 6.01 -12.75
N HIS A 281 8.25 5.58 -12.54
CA HIS A 281 7.08 6.45 -12.49
C HIS A 281 7.11 7.33 -11.24
N LYS A 282 7.35 6.76 -10.06
CA LYS A 282 7.47 7.53 -8.81
C LYS A 282 8.57 8.59 -8.91
N MET A 283 9.74 8.23 -9.45
CA MET A 283 10.84 9.17 -9.70
C MET A 283 10.45 10.31 -10.65
N SER A 284 9.52 10.09 -11.59
CA SER A 284 9.13 11.07 -12.60
C SER A 284 7.95 11.95 -12.18
N PHE A 285 7.02 11.43 -11.38
CA PHE A 285 5.76 12.11 -11.09
C PHE A 285 5.65 12.62 -9.65
N GLN A 286 6.33 12.00 -8.68
CA GLN A 286 6.24 12.41 -7.27
C GLN A 286 7.13 13.63 -6.99
N ASP A 287 6.72 14.47 -6.02
CA ASP A 287 7.54 15.57 -5.52
C ASP A 287 8.48 15.04 -4.43
N VAL A 288 9.71 14.72 -4.83
CA VAL A 288 10.73 14.12 -3.98
C VAL A 288 11.95 15.03 -3.90
N ASP A 289 12.47 15.23 -2.69
CA ASP A 289 13.67 16.02 -2.45
C ASP A 289 14.91 15.12 -2.55
N PHE A 290 14.81 13.87 -2.07
CA PHE A 290 15.88 12.86 -2.12
C PHE A 290 15.38 11.52 -2.67
N ILE A 291 16.28 10.80 -3.31
CA ILE A 291 16.06 9.43 -3.78
C ILE A 291 17.22 8.56 -3.26
N VAL A 292 16.91 7.58 -2.42
CA VAL A 292 17.85 6.53 -2.03
C VAL A 292 17.61 5.35 -2.95
N LEU A 293 18.59 5.00 -3.77
CA LEU A 293 18.43 4.09 -4.90
C LEU A 293 19.41 2.93 -4.78
N ASP A 294 18.91 1.71 -4.58
CA ASP A 294 19.75 0.52 -4.75
C ASP A 294 20.28 0.48 -6.18
N TRP A 295 21.57 0.24 -6.30
CA TRP A 295 22.24 0.05 -7.57
C TRP A 295 21.74 -1.18 -8.34
N MET A 296 21.41 -2.27 -7.63
CA MET A 296 20.91 -3.52 -8.21
C MET A 296 19.51 -3.80 -7.67
N LEU A 297 18.51 -3.70 -8.52
CA LEU A 297 17.10 -3.94 -8.18
C LEU A 297 16.69 -5.27 -8.82
N GLY A 298 16.73 -6.34 -8.03
CA GLY A 298 16.56 -7.70 -8.52
C GLY A 298 17.62 -8.11 -9.54
N ASP A 299 17.27 -9.07 -10.40
CA ASP A 299 18.24 -9.71 -11.31
C ASP A 299 18.56 -8.90 -12.58
N ASN A 300 17.67 -8.00 -13.00
CA ASN A 300 17.70 -7.45 -14.37
C ASN A 300 17.64 -5.93 -14.47
N LEU A 301 17.49 -5.22 -13.35
CA LEU A 301 17.34 -3.77 -13.38
C LEU A 301 18.40 -3.10 -12.52
N SER A 302 19.20 -2.26 -13.15
CA SER A 302 20.17 -1.42 -12.46
C SER A 302 19.66 0.00 -12.27
N ALA A 303 20.17 0.69 -11.26
CA ALA A 303 19.87 2.10 -11.00
C ALA A 303 20.10 3.00 -12.22
N ASP A 304 21.16 2.76 -13.00
CA ASP A 304 21.43 3.58 -14.19
C ASP A 304 20.34 3.45 -15.26
N GLN A 305 19.79 2.23 -15.42
CA GLN A 305 18.68 1.98 -16.33
C GLN A 305 17.41 2.65 -15.83
N LEU A 306 17.17 2.61 -14.52
CA LEU A 306 16.02 3.26 -13.91
C LEU A 306 16.06 4.79 -14.11
N VAL A 307 17.21 5.41 -13.84
CA VAL A 307 17.39 6.86 -14.04
C VAL A 307 17.25 7.25 -15.52
N LYS A 308 17.76 6.44 -16.46
CA LYS A 308 17.53 6.64 -17.90
C LYS A 308 16.06 6.53 -18.26
N LYS A 309 15.33 5.55 -17.71
CA LYS A 309 13.88 5.37 -17.94
C LYS A 309 13.10 6.58 -17.42
N SER A 310 13.37 7.04 -16.20
CA SER A 310 12.74 8.24 -15.63
C SER A 310 13.07 9.51 -16.41
N THR A 311 14.32 9.68 -16.83
CA THR A 311 14.73 10.84 -17.66
C THR A 311 13.93 10.88 -18.97
N ARG A 312 13.79 9.74 -19.66
CA ARG A 312 12.97 9.64 -20.88
C ARG A 312 11.49 9.95 -20.64
N ILE A 313 10.94 9.53 -19.50
CA ILE A 313 9.56 9.84 -19.11
C ILE A 313 9.43 11.35 -18.92
N ILE A 314 10.30 11.97 -18.12
CA ILE A 314 10.28 13.43 -17.89
C ILE A 314 10.43 14.18 -19.22
N ASP A 315 11.32 13.74 -20.10
CA ASP A 315 11.52 14.30 -21.44
C ASP A 315 10.29 14.19 -22.34
N ALA A 316 9.39 13.22 -22.12
CA ALA A 316 8.18 13.09 -22.91
C ALA A 316 7.11 14.14 -22.54
N TYR A 317 7.13 14.67 -21.31
CA TYR A 317 6.08 15.54 -20.76
C TYR A 317 6.58 16.95 -20.42
N LYS A 318 6.04 17.98 -21.07
CA LYS A 318 6.52 19.38 -20.94
C LYS A 318 6.37 19.95 -19.53
N ASP A 319 5.28 19.60 -18.86
CA ASP A 319 4.99 19.96 -17.47
C ASP A 319 6.00 19.34 -16.51
N LEU A 320 6.37 18.06 -16.70
CA LEU A 320 7.41 17.41 -15.90
C LEU A 320 8.77 18.10 -16.12
N ARG A 321 9.19 18.36 -17.36
CA ARG A 321 10.44 19.10 -17.61
C ARG A 321 10.48 20.43 -16.86
N SER A 322 9.36 21.16 -16.85
CA SER A 322 9.26 22.46 -16.17
C SER A 322 9.33 22.33 -14.65
N LYS A 323 8.74 21.26 -14.09
CA LYS A 323 8.84 20.93 -12.67
C LYS A 323 10.29 20.66 -12.27
N PHE A 324 10.96 19.74 -12.96
CA PHE A 324 12.31 19.35 -12.60
C PHE A 324 13.34 20.45 -12.87
N HIS A 325 13.10 21.37 -13.82
CA HIS A 325 14.01 22.50 -14.01
C HIS A 325 14.12 23.43 -12.78
N ASN A 326 13.07 23.51 -11.96
CA ASN A 326 13.08 24.31 -10.74
C ASN A 326 13.56 23.54 -9.51
N GLN A 327 13.46 22.21 -9.53
CA GLN A 327 13.81 21.35 -8.41
C GLN A 327 14.34 20.01 -8.91
N HIS A 328 15.64 19.82 -8.75
CA HIS A 328 16.32 18.56 -9.04
C HIS A 328 16.24 17.66 -7.81
N ALA A 329 15.85 16.40 -8.00
CA ALA A 329 15.89 15.43 -6.92
C ALA A 329 17.33 14.95 -6.72
N LYS A 330 17.78 14.91 -5.46
CA LYS A 330 19.13 14.46 -5.10
C LYS A 330 19.16 12.95 -4.96
N VAL A 331 20.01 12.29 -5.73
CA VAL A 331 20.10 10.82 -5.75
C VAL A 331 21.29 10.37 -4.90
N ILE A 332 21.05 9.42 -4.01
CA ILE A 332 22.05 8.67 -3.27
C ILE A 332 22.00 7.23 -3.75
N THR A 333 23.10 6.74 -4.31
CA THR A 333 23.20 5.32 -4.68
C THR A 333 23.57 4.50 -3.45
N TYR A 334 22.91 3.36 -3.28
CA TYR A 334 23.18 2.39 -2.21
C TYR A 334 23.60 1.07 -2.85
N SER A 335 24.81 0.56 -2.59
CA SER A 335 25.28 -0.66 -3.27
C SER A 335 26.39 -1.38 -2.52
N ALA A 336 26.54 -2.69 -2.69
CA ALA A 336 27.75 -3.40 -2.28
C ALA A 336 28.99 -3.09 -3.14
N LEU A 337 28.80 -2.52 -4.33
CA LEU A 337 29.89 -2.14 -5.22
C LEU A 337 30.65 -0.92 -4.70
N ASP A 338 31.95 -0.88 -4.99
CA ASP A 338 32.77 0.29 -4.70
C ASP A 338 32.30 1.51 -5.50
N ARG A 339 32.45 2.71 -4.92
CA ARG A 339 32.10 3.99 -5.56
C ARG A 339 32.63 4.13 -6.99
N SER A 340 33.84 3.62 -7.28
CA SER A 340 34.44 3.71 -8.61
C SER A 340 33.70 2.90 -9.68
N LYS A 341 32.91 1.90 -9.28
CA LYS A 341 32.11 1.03 -10.15
C LYS A 341 30.66 1.53 -10.30
N VAL A 342 30.27 2.52 -9.51
CA VAL A 342 28.93 3.10 -9.52
C VAL A 342 28.99 4.44 -10.23
N GLN A 343 28.40 4.51 -11.42
CA GLN A 343 28.34 5.73 -12.22
C GLN A 343 26.91 5.95 -12.66
N LEU A 344 26.23 6.86 -11.98
CA LEU A 344 24.93 7.35 -12.44
C LEU A 344 25.11 8.12 -13.75
N PRO A 345 24.21 7.92 -14.73
CA PRO A 345 24.23 8.69 -15.96
C PRO A 345 23.96 10.16 -15.63
N GLN A 346 24.63 11.06 -16.36
CA GLN A 346 24.31 12.49 -16.29
C GLN A 346 22.86 12.72 -16.70
N SER A 347 22.14 13.52 -15.92
CA SER A 347 20.74 13.87 -16.14
C SER A 347 20.52 15.34 -15.79
N ASP A 348 19.66 16.00 -16.54
CA ASP A 348 19.25 17.39 -16.27
C ASP A 348 18.21 17.46 -15.13
N TYR A 349 17.77 16.32 -14.59
CA TYR A 349 16.66 16.24 -13.63
C TYR A 349 17.08 15.67 -12.27
N PHE A 350 18.22 14.98 -12.22
CA PHE A 350 18.69 14.24 -11.06
C PHE A 350 20.15 14.59 -10.77
N ASP A 351 20.43 15.00 -9.54
CA ASP A 351 21.78 15.31 -9.10
C ASP A 351 22.33 14.14 -8.27
N HIS A 352 23.41 13.50 -8.73
CA HIS A 352 24.06 12.45 -7.93
C HIS A 352 24.80 13.11 -6.76
N LEU A 353 24.28 12.92 -5.55
CA LEU A 353 24.77 13.57 -4.34
C LEU A 353 25.85 12.74 -3.64
N ASP A 354 25.61 11.44 -3.45
CA ASP A 354 26.54 10.58 -2.73
C ASP A 354 26.38 9.09 -3.10
N HIS A 355 27.33 8.29 -2.64
CA HIS A 355 27.31 6.84 -2.73
C HIS A 355 27.56 6.22 -1.35
N TRP A 356 26.59 5.42 -0.90
CA TRP A 356 26.67 4.62 0.31
C TRP A 356 26.98 3.18 -0.05
N GLN A 357 28.11 2.66 0.47
CA GLN A 357 28.56 1.31 0.20
C GLN A 357 28.01 0.33 1.25
N LYS A 358 27.34 -0.75 0.83
CA LYS A 358 26.89 -1.87 1.67
C LYS A 358 28.10 -2.80 1.98
N PRO A 359 28.16 -3.43 3.17
CA PRO A 359 27.23 -3.27 4.29
C PRO A 359 27.50 -1.98 5.06
N VAL A 360 26.42 -1.32 5.48
CA VAL A 360 26.46 -0.18 6.40
C VAL A 360 25.58 -0.54 7.60
N ASN A 361 26.09 -0.33 8.81
CA ASN A 361 25.30 -0.58 10.01
C ASN A 361 24.27 0.54 10.24
N TYR A 362 23.25 0.27 11.06
CA TYR A 362 22.15 1.20 11.31
C TYR A 362 22.63 2.57 11.82
N THR A 363 23.52 2.60 12.81
CA THR A 363 24.04 3.85 13.41
C THR A 363 24.78 4.71 12.38
N GLU A 364 25.59 4.09 11.53
CA GLU A 364 26.31 4.78 10.46
C GLU A 364 25.35 5.31 9.40
N LEU A 365 24.32 4.54 9.03
CA LEU A 365 23.29 4.97 8.08
C LEU A 365 22.49 6.16 8.64
N THR A 366 22.09 6.10 9.90
CA THR A 366 21.39 7.21 10.59
C THR A 366 22.24 8.47 10.59
N LYS A 367 23.53 8.35 10.91
CA LYS A 367 24.45 9.48 10.89
C LYS A 367 24.57 10.08 9.48
N ARG A 368 24.78 9.24 8.45
CA ARG A 368 24.88 9.71 7.05
C ARG A 368 23.60 10.37 6.58
N ALA A 369 22.44 9.82 6.94
CA ALA A 369 21.14 10.42 6.63
C ALA A 369 20.95 11.78 7.33
N SER A 370 21.30 11.89 8.60
CA SER A 370 21.25 13.16 9.35
C SER A 370 22.21 14.21 8.77
N ASP A 371 23.48 13.85 8.55
CA ASP A 371 24.49 14.73 7.94
C ASP A 371 24.02 15.23 6.56
N LEU A 372 23.39 14.34 5.78
CA LEU A 372 22.80 14.66 4.48
C LEU A 372 21.63 15.64 4.58
N LEU A 373 20.73 15.48 5.53
CA LEU A 373 19.60 16.41 5.72
C LEU A 373 20.10 17.80 6.12
N VAL A 374 20.99 17.87 7.11
CA VAL A 374 21.57 19.12 7.61
C VAL A 374 22.34 19.85 6.50
N ALA A 375 23.17 19.14 5.73
CA ALA A 375 23.93 19.73 4.61
C ALA A 375 23.04 20.31 3.51
N ASN A 376 21.76 19.91 3.46
CA ASN A 376 20.79 20.35 2.47
C ASN A 376 19.70 21.27 3.05
N GLY A 377 19.87 21.74 4.29
CA GLY A 377 19.03 22.75 4.92
C GLY A 377 17.71 22.24 5.47
N TYR A 378 17.64 20.95 5.84
CA TYR A 378 16.50 20.37 6.54
C TYR A 378 16.77 20.23 8.02
#